data_AF-A0A1F2ZYZ1-F1
#
_entry.id   AF-A0A1F2ZYZ1-F1
#
_cell.length_a   1.000
_cell.length_b   1.000
_cell.length_c   1.000
_cell.angle_alpha   90.00
_cell.angle_beta   90.00
_cell.angle_gamma   90.00
#
_symmetry.space_group_name_H-M   'P 1'
#
loop_
_entity.id
_entity.type
_entity.pdbx_description
1 polymer ?
#
loop_
_entity_poly.entity_id
_entity_poly.type
_entity_poly.pdbx_seq_one_letter_code
_entity_poly.pdbx_strand_id
1 'polypeptide(L)'
;MRIDITKGTSDDAIAIERADGTRALTRFPKKGPLPHDGVHAIVERALGFRRAFWGHVAGGRHPEDIARLAAEAGHPSAKRAGDPDASIVEMIQAERLVECFEAEIWGGPAALDVLQSVADAAMGQSRVPCVPLSPAAVARIRSDLAAFAAAWRALRVGEIYSFDWTE
;
A
#
# COMPACT_ATOMS: atom_id res chain seq x y z
N MET A 1 4.55 -8.48 12.85
CA MET A 1 3.37 -9.06 12.19
C MET A 1 3.82 -9.70 10.88
N ARG A 2 3.33 -10.90 10.57
CA ARG A 2 3.59 -11.61 9.32
C ARG A 2 2.40 -11.47 8.39
N ILE A 3 2.66 -11.18 7.11
CA ILE A 3 1.67 -11.06 6.05
C ILE A 3 2.01 -12.07 4.97
N ASP A 4 1.18 -13.10 4.81
CA ASP A 4 1.33 -14.12 3.79
C ASP A 4 0.32 -13.89 2.67
N ILE A 5 0.80 -13.64 1.45
CA ILE A 5 -0.04 -13.49 0.26
C ILE A 5 0.08 -14.76 -0.58
N THR A 6 -0.99 -15.53 -0.64
CA THR A 6 -1.11 -16.72 -1.49
C THR A 6 -1.58 -16.30 -2.89
N LYS A 7 -0.77 -16.62 -3.90
CA LYS A 7 -1.08 -16.31 -5.30
C LYS A 7 -2.29 -17.10 -5.78
N GLY A 8 -3.37 -16.41 -6.13
CA GLY A 8 -4.56 -17.03 -6.73
C GLY A 8 -4.67 -16.79 -8.24
N THR A 9 -5.76 -17.31 -8.81
CA THR A 9 -6.12 -17.13 -10.22
C THR A 9 -6.86 -15.81 -10.45
N SER A 10 -7.94 -15.56 -9.69
CA SER A 10 -8.74 -14.33 -9.73
C SER A 10 -8.39 -13.35 -8.60
N ASP A 11 -8.21 -13.89 -7.41
CA ASP A 11 -8.00 -13.14 -6.17
C ASP A 11 -6.81 -13.72 -5.41
N ASP A 12 -6.03 -12.87 -4.79
CA ASP A 12 -4.96 -13.29 -3.89
C ASP A 12 -5.52 -13.38 -2.46
N ALA A 13 -5.20 -14.46 -1.76
CA ALA A 13 -5.63 -14.66 -0.37
C ALA A 13 -4.54 -14.16 0.57
N ILE A 14 -4.92 -13.41 1.59
CA ILE A 14 -3.99 -12.85 2.56
C ILE A 14 -4.27 -13.46 3.93
N ALA A 15 -3.23 -14.02 4.54
CA ALA A 15 -3.23 -14.44 5.94
C ALA A 15 -2.30 -13.54 6.76
N ILE A 16 -2.83 -13.04 7.87
CA ILE A 16 -2.10 -12.14 8.77
C ILE A 16 -1.97 -12.83 10.12
N GLU A 17 -0.76 -12.79 10.68
CA GLU A 17 -0.47 -13.18 12.05
C GLU A 17 0.24 -12.04 12.78
N ARG A 18 -0.40 -11.50 13.81
CA ARG A 18 0.10 -10.38 14.60
C ARG A 18 1.06 -10.86 15.69
N ALA A 19 1.75 -9.90 16.32
CA ALA A 19 2.70 -10.20 17.39
C ALA A 19 2.02 -10.81 18.62
N ASP A 20 0.75 -10.49 18.87
CA ASP A 20 -0.08 -11.06 19.93
C ASP A 20 -0.67 -12.44 19.60
N GLY A 21 -0.34 -12.99 18.42
CA GLY A 21 -0.86 -14.27 17.92
C GLY A 21 -2.27 -14.20 17.32
N THR A 22 -2.91 -13.03 17.32
CA THR A 22 -4.20 -12.87 16.63
C THR A 22 -4.03 -12.98 15.12
N ARG A 23 -5.05 -13.53 14.46
CA ARG A 23 -5.01 -13.80 13.02
C ARG A 23 -6.17 -13.13 12.30
N ALA A 24 -5.94 -12.77 11.05
CA ALA A 24 -6.97 -12.29 10.13
C ALA A 24 -6.77 -12.94 8.77
N LEU A 25 -7.88 -13.10 8.04
CA LEU A 25 -7.90 -13.60 6.67
C LEU A 25 -8.70 -12.62 5.83
N THR A 26 -8.20 -12.32 4.64
CA THR A 26 -8.91 -11.49 3.67
C THR A 26 -8.54 -11.93 2.25
N ARG A 27 -9.24 -11.39 1.25
CA ARG A 27 -8.97 -11.61 -0.17
C ARG A 27 -9.05 -10.29 -0.90
N PHE A 28 -8.19 -10.13 -1.91
CA PHE A 28 -8.24 -8.96 -2.77
C PHE A 28 -8.20 -9.35 -4.25
N PRO A 29 -8.99 -8.66 -5.09
CA PRO A 29 -8.97 -8.86 -6.52
C PRO A 29 -7.64 -8.43 -7.12
N LYS A 30 -7.19 -9.10 -8.18
CA LYS A 30 -6.00 -8.69 -8.93
C LYS A 30 -6.20 -7.33 -9.59
N LYS A 31 -5.43 -6.33 -9.16
CA LYS A 31 -5.45 -4.95 -9.72
C LYS A 31 -4.25 -4.61 -10.61
N GLY A 32 -3.30 -5.54 -10.76
CA GLY A 32 -2.08 -5.29 -11.53
C GLY A 32 -1.14 -6.49 -11.53
N PRO A 33 0.12 -6.30 -11.97
CA PRO A 33 1.12 -7.37 -12.03
C PRO A 33 1.58 -7.83 -10.65
N LEU A 34 1.44 -6.97 -9.63
CA LEU A 34 1.68 -7.28 -8.22
C LEU A 34 0.39 -7.14 -7.40
N PRO A 35 0.27 -7.87 -6.28
CA PRO A 35 -0.75 -7.62 -5.27
C PRO A 35 -0.61 -6.19 -4.73
N HIS A 36 -1.70 -5.43 -4.81
CA HIS A 36 -1.79 -4.05 -4.34
C HIS A 36 -1.34 -3.90 -2.87
N ASP A 37 -1.82 -4.76 -1.98
CA ASP A 37 -1.44 -4.69 -0.55
C ASP A 37 0.03 -5.10 -0.32
N GLY A 38 0.63 -5.86 -1.24
CA GLY A 38 2.07 -6.10 -1.23
C GLY A 38 2.88 -4.84 -1.55
N VAL A 39 2.36 -3.98 -2.43
CA VAL A 39 2.95 -2.64 -2.69
C VAL A 39 2.82 -1.75 -1.46
N HIS A 40 1.65 -1.75 -0.80
CA HIS A 40 1.47 -1.07 0.51
C HIS A 40 2.53 -1.52 1.52
N ALA A 41 2.77 -2.84 1.65
CA ALA A 41 3.72 -3.36 2.64
C ALA A 41 5.14 -2.80 2.44
N ILE A 42 5.55 -2.60 1.18
CA ILE A 42 6.86 -2.05 0.83
C ILE A 42 6.90 -0.53 1.03
N VAL A 43 5.92 0.18 0.48
CA VAL A 43 5.88 1.66 0.50
C VAL A 43 5.73 2.17 1.93
N GLU A 44 4.75 1.65 2.68
CA GLU A 44 4.49 2.10 4.05
C GLU A 44 5.68 1.83 4.97
N ARG A 45 6.31 0.65 4.84
CA ARG A 45 7.50 0.31 5.63
C ARG A 45 8.68 1.22 5.31
N ALA A 46 8.93 1.48 4.02
CA ALA A 46 10.07 2.30 3.60
C ALA A 46 9.92 3.78 4.00
N LEU A 47 8.68 4.28 4.10
CA LEU A 47 8.37 5.65 4.49
C LEU A 47 8.04 5.80 5.99
N GLY A 48 7.93 4.69 6.72
CA GLY A 48 7.66 4.68 8.14
C GLY A 48 6.20 5.00 8.50
N PHE A 49 5.25 4.77 7.58
CA PHE A 49 3.83 5.02 7.85
C PHE A 49 3.27 4.00 8.85
N ARG A 50 2.69 4.49 9.96
CA ARG A 50 2.19 3.66 11.07
C ARG A 50 0.68 3.71 11.26
N ARG A 51 0.01 4.63 10.59
CA ARG A 51 -1.45 4.81 10.54
C ARG A 51 -1.95 4.81 9.08
N ALA A 52 -1.18 4.17 8.20
CA ALA A 52 -1.66 3.71 6.91
C ALA A 52 -2.24 2.29 7.04
N PHE A 53 -2.41 1.56 5.95
CA PHE A 53 -3.15 0.30 5.94
C PHE A 53 -2.53 -0.76 6.85
N TRP A 54 -1.26 -1.09 6.66
CA TRP A 54 -0.60 -2.15 7.44
C TRP A 54 -0.29 -1.74 8.87
N GLY A 55 -0.08 -0.45 9.11
CA GLY A 55 0.03 0.10 10.45
C GLY A 55 -1.25 -0.12 11.28
N HIS A 56 -2.42 0.13 10.67
CA HIS A 56 -3.69 -0.16 11.33
C HIS A 56 -3.96 -1.65 11.52
N VAL A 57 -3.61 -2.48 10.53
CA VAL A 57 -3.72 -3.94 10.66
C VAL A 57 -2.81 -4.44 11.77
N ALA A 58 -1.57 -3.96 11.87
CA ALA A 58 -0.65 -4.29 12.97
C ALA A 58 -1.24 -3.89 14.34
N GLY A 59 -1.89 -2.73 14.42
CA GLY A 59 -2.62 -2.27 15.60
C GLY A 59 -3.93 -3.01 15.93
N GLY A 60 -4.19 -4.15 15.31
CA GLY A 60 -5.30 -5.05 15.66
C GLY A 60 -6.56 -4.91 14.80
N ARG A 61 -6.63 -3.94 13.88
CA ARG A 61 -7.81 -3.79 13.02
C ARG A 61 -7.87 -4.87 11.94
N HIS A 62 -9.08 -5.27 11.56
CA HIS A 62 -9.28 -6.20 10.44
C HIS A 62 -9.05 -5.46 9.11
N PRO A 63 -8.38 -6.06 8.11
CA PRO A 63 -8.17 -5.44 6.79
C PRO A 63 -9.45 -4.91 6.14
N GLU A 64 -10.54 -5.67 6.21
CA GLU A 64 -11.82 -5.28 5.62
C GLU A 64 -12.44 -4.04 6.31
N ASP A 65 -12.20 -3.84 7.60
CA ASP A 65 -12.63 -2.63 8.30
C ASP A 65 -11.86 -1.40 7.79
N ILE A 66 -10.57 -1.56 7.51
CA ILE A 66 -9.75 -0.49 6.93
C ILE A 66 -10.17 -0.18 5.51
N ALA A 67 -10.39 -1.21 4.68
CA ALA A 67 -10.87 -1.03 3.31
C ALA A 67 -12.23 -0.30 3.28
N ARG A 68 -13.14 -0.63 4.21
CA ARG A 68 -14.42 0.07 4.38
C ARG A 68 -14.22 1.52 4.81
N LEU A 69 -13.36 1.79 5.79
CA LEU A 69 -13.02 3.16 6.20
C LEU A 69 -12.43 3.97 5.05
N ALA A 70 -11.53 3.37 4.26
CA ALA A 70 -10.94 4.01 3.08
C ALA A 70 -11.99 4.28 1.99
N ALA A 71 -12.94 3.38 1.75
CA ALA A 71 -14.03 3.60 0.81
C ALA A 71 -15.00 4.70 1.27
N GLU A 72 -15.35 4.72 2.56
CA GLU A 72 -16.20 5.75 3.18
C GLU A 72 -15.50 7.13 3.16
N ALA A 73 -14.20 7.16 3.38
CA ALA A 73 -13.37 8.37 3.34
C ALA A 73 -13.03 8.85 1.92
N GLY A 74 -12.86 7.91 0.99
CA GLY A 74 -12.35 8.07 -0.37
C GLY A 74 -13.42 8.32 -1.43
N HIS A 75 -14.69 8.43 -1.05
CA HIS A 75 -15.77 8.92 -1.92
C HIS A 75 -16.11 10.43 -1.75
N PRO A 76 -15.15 11.36 -1.91
CA PRO A 76 -15.45 12.68 -2.44
C PRO A 76 -16.06 12.58 -3.84
N SER A 77 -17.39 12.52 -3.95
CA SER A 77 -17.96 13.20 -5.12
C SER A 77 -17.45 14.64 -5.05
N ALA A 78 -16.74 15.09 -6.09
CA ALA A 78 -15.93 16.32 -6.15
C ALA A 78 -16.69 17.64 -5.87
N LYS A 79 -17.91 17.58 -5.36
CA LYS A 79 -18.77 18.71 -4.98
C LYS A 79 -19.07 18.80 -3.47
N ARG A 80 -18.63 17.86 -2.62
CA ARG A 80 -19.03 17.83 -1.19
C ARG A 80 -17.96 17.47 -0.16
N ALA A 81 -16.73 17.14 -0.54
CA ALA A 81 -15.73 16.74 0.46
C ALA A 81 -15.03 17.96 1.08
N GLY A 82 -15.16 18.08 2.40
CA GLY A 82 -14.32 18.97 3.21
C GLY A 82 -12.91 18.39 3.40
N ASP A 83 -12.16 18.99 4.32
CA ASP A 83 -10.85 18.44 4.70
C ASP A 83 -11.03 17.05 5.34
N PRO A 84 -10.16 16.07 5.00
CA PRO A 84 -10.24 14.74 5.58
C PRO A 84 -9.98 14.76 7.09
N ASP A 85 -10.57 13.82 7.82
CA ASP A 85 -10.29 13.64 9.24
C ASP A 85 -8.79 13.34 9.45
N ALA A 86 -8.19 13.92 10.49
CA ALA A 86 -6.77 13.74 10.78
C ALA A 86 -6.36 12.25 10.93
N SER A 87 -7.29 11.38 11.35
CA SER A 87 -7.07 9.95 11.51
C SER A 87 -6.86 9.18 10.21
N ILE A 88 -7.27 9.73 9.06
CA ILE A 88 -7.16 9.06 7.74
C ILE A 88 -6.14 9.70 6.81
N VAL A 89 -5.49 10.79 7.22
CA VAL A 89 -4.52 11.54 6.39
C VAL A 89 -3.38 10.63 5.92
N GLU A 90 -2.75 9.89 6.82
CA GLU A 90 -1.60 9.03 6.48
C GLU A 90 -2.00 7.86 5.57
N MET A 91 -3.22 7.35 5.72
CA MET A 91 -3.80 6.33 4.83
C MET A 91 -4.00 6.86 3.41
N ILE A 92 -4.52 8.08 3.25
CA ILE A 92 -4.65 8.72 1.94
C ILE A 92 -3.27 8.99 1.33
N GLN A 93 -2.31 9.49 2.11
CA GLN A 93 -0.95 9.72 1.63
C GLN A 93 -0.28 8.43 1.13
N ALA A 94 -0.43 7.34 1.88
CA ALA A 94 0.06 6.02 1.48
C ALA A 94 -0.57 5.57 0.15
N GLU A 95 -1.90 5.67 0.02
CA GLU A 95 -2.61 5.32 -1.20
C GLU A 95 -2.09 6.10 -2.41
N ARG A 96 -1.93 7.43 -2.30
CA ARG A 96 -1.45 8.27 -3.41
C ARG A 96 -0.04 7.86 -3.85
N LEU A 97 0.83 7.50 -2.91
CA LEU A 97 2.19 7.06 -3.21
C LEU A 97 2.22 5.64 -3.79
N VAL A 98 1.37 4.73 -3.28
CA VAL A 98 1.20 3.38 -3.85
C VAL A 98 0.77 3.48 -5.30
N GLU A 99 -0.23 4.30 -5.64
CA GLU A 99 -0.67 4.55 -7.01
C GLU A 99 0.49 5.05 -7.91
N CYS A 100 1.34 5.95 -7.38
CA CYS A 100 2.51 6.43 -8.12
C CYS A 100 3.53 5.31 -8.41
N PHE A 101 3.84 4.46 -7.43
CA PHE A 101 4.76 3.33 -7.63
C PHE A 101 4.15 2.22 -8.49
N GLU A 102 2.84 2.00 -8.41
CA GLU A 102 2.12 1.10 -9.33
C GLU A 102 2.21 1.60 -10.78
N ALA A 103 2.11 2.92 -11.00
CA ALA A 103 2.35 3.50 -12.32
C ALA A 103 3.78 3.23 -12.83
N GLU A 104 4.80 3.31 -11.96
CA GLU A 104 6.19 2.96 -12.33
C GLU A 104 6.36 1.47 -12.66
N ILE A 105 5.61 0.58 -11.99
CA ILE A 105 5.66 -0.86 -12.30
C ILE A 105 5.18 -1.13 -13.74
N TRP A 106 4.22 -0.34 -14.25
CA TRP A 106 3.75 -0.43 -15.63
C TRP A 106 4.60 0.34 -16.64
N GLY A 107 4.96 1.58 -16.31
CA GLY A 107 5.57 2.55 -17.23
C GLY A 107 7.07 2.72 -17.11
N GLY A 108 7.70 2.11 -16.10
CA GLY A 108 9.09 2.34 -15.74
C GLY A 108 9.28 3.49 -14.74
N PRO A 109 10.45 3.58 -14.10
CA PRO A 109 10.72 4.56 -13.06
C PRO A 109 10.85 5.97 -13.63
N ALA A 110 10.21 6.95 -12.97
CA ALA A 110 10.38 8.36 -13.29
C ALA A 110 11.62 8.97 -12.60
N ALA A 111 12.02 10.17 -13.02
CA ALA A 111 12.93 10.98 -12.22
C ALA A 111 12.27 11.36 -10.87
N LEU A 112 13.06 11.56 -9.82
CA LEU A 112 12.55 11.80 -8.46
C LEU A 112 11.65 13.04 -8.38
N ASP A 113 12.04 14.13 -9.06
CA ASP A 113 11.28 15.37 -9.13
C ASP A 113 9.93 15.20 -9.83
N VAL A 114 9.89 14.37 -10.89
CA VAL A 114 8.65 14.00 -11.58
C VAL A 114 7.75 13.16 -10.68
N LEU A 115 8.31 12.14 -10.01
CA LEU A 115 7.58 11.31 -9.05
C LEU A 115 6.99 12.16 -7.92
N GLN A 116 7.79 13.05 -7.32
CA GLN A 116 7.35 13.99 -6.29
C GLN A 116 6.22 14.88 -6.80
N SER A 117 6.35 15.45 -8.00
CA SER A 117 5.35 16.36 -8.57
C SER A 117 4.00 15.68 -8.79
N VAL A 118 4.00 14.41 -9.22
CA VAL A 118 2.77 13.63 -9.40
C VAL A 118 2.15 13.29 -8.04
N ALA A 119 2.96 12.86 -7.06
CA ALA A 119 2.49 12.58 -5.71
C ALA A 119 1.89 13.82 -5.04
N ASP A 120 2.55 14.99 -5.16
CA ASP A 120 2.08 16.26 -4.63
C ASP A 120 0.74 16.68 -5.26
N ALA A 121 0.60 16.52 -6.58
CA ALA A 121 -0.65 16.81 -7.27
C ALA A 121 -1.79 15.89 -6.81
N ALA A 122 -1.50 14.61 -6.59
CA ALA A 122 -2.49 13.64 -6.10
C ALA A 122 -2.89 13.92 -4.64
N MET A 123 -1.92 14.23 -3.77
CA MET A 123 -2.18 14.61 -2.38
C MET A 123 -2.94 15.93 -2.27
N GLY A 124 -2.63 16.91 -3.11
CA GLY A 124 -3.34 18.19 -3.20
C GLY A 124 -4.81 18.00 -3.63
N GLN A 125 -5.08 17.12 -4.60
CA GLN A 125 -6.45 16.74 -4.98
C GLN A 125 -7.20 16.06 -3.83
N SER A 126 -6.50 15.26 -3.02
CA SER A 126 -7.05 14.62 -1.83
C SER A 126 -7.04 15.51 -0.57
N ARG A 127 -6.59 16.77 -0.67
CA ARG A 127 -6.52 17.75 0.43
C ARG A 127 -5.71 17.27 1.64
N VAL A 128 -4.67 16.46 1.41
CA VAL A 128 -3.73 16.02 2.45
C VAL A 128 -2.36 16.68 2.26
N PRO A 129 -1.57 16.87 3.33
CA PRO A 129 -0.21 17.41 3.22
C PRO A 129 0.67 16.55 2.31
N CYS A 130 1.62 17.18 1.61
CA CYS A 130 2.61 16.46 0.82
C CYS A 130 3.59 15.67 1.70
N VAL A 131 4.02 14.50 1.22
CA VAL A 131 5.10 13.72 1.84
C VAL A 131 6.37 13.91 1.01
N PRO A 132 7.44 14.48 1.58
CA PRO A 132 8.70 14.63 0.86
C PRO A 132 9.39 13.28 0.67
N LEU A 133 9.75 12.97 -0.57
CA LEU A 133 10.45 11.76 -0.95
C LEU A 133 11.96 12.00 -0.99
N SER A 134 12.71 11.23 -0.21
CA SER A 134 14.17 11.23 -0.29
C SER A 134 14.66 10.29 -1.40
N PRO A 135 15.80 10.58 -2.06
CA PRO A 135 16.40 9.67 -3.03
C PRO A 135 16.65 8.27 -2.46
N ALA A 136 17.07 8.20 -1.19
CA ALA A 136 17.35 6.94 -0.51
C ALA A 136 16.09 6.09 -0.31
N ALA A 137 14.98 6.71 0.13
CA ALA A 137 13.71 6.01 0.30
C ALA A 137 13.17 5.51 -1.05
N VAL A 138 13.19 6.34 -2.09
CA VAL A 138 12.72 5.94 -3.43
C VAL A 138 13.57 4.82 -4.02
N ALA A 139 14.90 4.90 -3.90
CA ALA A 139 15.79 3.82 -4.32
C ALA A 139 15.49 2.51 -3.59
N ARG A 140 15.22 2.58 -2.28
CA ARG A 140 14.86 1.41 -1.48
C ARG A 140 13.54 0.80 -1.90
N ILE A 141 12.50 1.63 -2.09
CA ILE A 141 11.18 1.18 -2.54
C ILE A 141 11.29 0.48 -3.90
N ARG A 142 11.95 1.10 -4.87
CA ARG A 142 12.13 0.52 -6.21
C ARG A 142 12.89 -0.80 -6.17
N SER A 143 13.94 -0.90 -5.35
CA SER A 143 14.70 -2.14 -5.16
C SER A 143 13.83 -3.25 -4.56
N ASP A 144 13.09 -2.94 -3.49
CA ASP A 144 12.21 -3.92 -2.82
C ASP A 144 11.05 -4.35 -3.74
N LEU A 145 10.47 -3.42 -4.53
CA LEU A 145 9.44 -3.74 -5.53
C LEU A 145 9.98 -4.61 -6.66
N ALA A 146 11.19 -4.35 -7.16
CA ALA A 146 11.81 -5.16 -8.19
C ALA A 146 12.07 -6.60 -7.70
N ALA A 147 12.56 -6.75 -6.46
CA ALA A 147 12.77 -8.05 -5.83
C ALA A 147 11.43 -8.79 -5.64
N PHE A 148 10.42 -8.10 -5.11
CA PHE A 148 9.07 -8.64 -4.96
C PHE A 148 8.48 -9.07 -6.31
N ALA A 149 8.61 -8.25 -7.35
CA ALA A 149 8.10 -8.56 -8.67
C ALA A 149 8.77 -9.78 -9.31
N ALA A 150 10.07 -9.94 -9.13
CA ALA A 150 10.79 -11.13 -9.59
C ALA A 150 10.30 -12.39 -8.87
N ALA A 151 10.19 -12.35 -7.55
CA ALA A 151 9.71 -13.47 -6.74
C ALA A 151 8.24 -13.81 -7.05
N TRP A 152 7.36 -12.81 -7.08
CA TRP A 152 5.93 -12.99 -7.34
C TRP A 152 5.66 -13.60 -8.72
N ARG A 153 6.42 -13.21 -9.75
CA ARG A 153 6.32 -13.79 -11.09
C ARG A 153 6.74 -15.26 -11.11
N ALA A 154 7.75 -15.64 -10.32
CA ALA A 154 8.23 -17.01 -10.23
C ALA A 154 7.24 -17.94 -9.49
N LEU A 155 6.39 -17.39 -8.61
CA LEU A 155 5.39 -18.18 -7.89
C LEU A 155 4.35 -18.82 -8.82
N ARG A 156 3.98 -20.05 -8.51
CA ARG A 156 2.81 -20.76 -9.03
C ARG A 156 1.56 -20.36 -8.24
N VAL A 157 0.39 -20.60 -8.82
CA VAL A 157 -0.87 -20.48 -8.09
C VAL A 157 -0.85 -21.42 -6.87
N GLY A 158 -1.25 -20.91 -5.71
CA GLY A 158 -1.21 -21.60 -4.43
C GLY A 158 0.08 -21.40 -3.63
N GLU A 159 1.13 -20.85 -4.22
CA GLU A 159 2.37 -20.52 -3.50
C GLU A 159 2.27 -19.14 -2.82
N ILE A 160 3.09 -18.95 -1.78
CA ILE A 160 3.00 -17.82 -0.86
C ILE A 160 4.23 -16.92 -1.01
N TYR A 161 3.99 -15.61 -0.99
CA TYR A 161 5.01 -14.61 -0.69
C TYR A 161 4.75 -14.00 0.68
N SER A 162 5.79 -13.93 1.52
CA SER A 162 5.68 -13.44 2.91
C SER A 162 6.34 -12.08 3.07
N PHE A 163 5.69 -11.19 3.81
CA PHE A 163 6.27 -9.95 4.31
C PHE A 163 6.34 -9.98 5.83
N ASP A 164 7.45 -9.52 6.37
CA ASP A 164 7.59 -9.17 7.78
C ASP A 164 7.35 -7.68 7.96
N TRP A 165 6.36 -7.36 8.80
CA TRP A 165 6.04 -6.03 9.26
C TRP A 165 6.55 -5.84 10.69
N THR A 166 7.52 -4.95 10.84
CA THR A 166 8.10 -4.56 12.14
C THR A 166 7.56 -3.20 12.56
N GLU A 167 7.05 -3.13 13.79
CA GLU A 167 6.73 -1.87 14.47
C GLU A 167 8.01 -1.13 14.89
#